data_AF-A0A336MQI1-F1
#
_entry.id   AF-A0A336MQI1-F1
#
_cell.length_a   1.000
_cell.length_b   1.000
_cell.length_c   1.000
_cell.angle_alpha   90.00
_cell.angle_beta   90.00
_cell.angle_gamma   90.00
#
_symmetry.space_group_name_H-M   'P 1'
#
loop_
_entity.id
_entity.type
_entity.pdbx_description
1 polymer ?
#
loop_
_entity_poly.entity_id
_entity_poly.type
_entity_poly.pdbx_seq_one_letter_code
_entity_poly.pdbx_strand_id
1 'polypeptide(L)'
;MATRNPLEKIEVLDSIEKDIITCLQSAGQVLQELGKDKSSLKSVENHTSQFLKSLNQVETKLTEQVNYLTQVSTGQPHEGSGYASAKVLQMAWHRIHHVKSRVRELEESKQKYLQNQVRGTQMQGRQLGVVGTQNGVNVTNTGAPTGQQALNTTPQQQNHSGPNSTQALNQ
;
A
#
# COMPACT_ATOMS: atom_id res chain seq x y z
N MET A 1 19.01 2.39 -5.18
CA MET A 1 19.22 0.94 -5.44
C MET A 1 18.31 0.58 -6.61
N ALA A 2 18.89 0.25 -7.78
CA ALA A 2 18.11 -0.01 -8.99
C ALA A 2 17.23 -1.26 -8.79
N THR A 3 15.91 -1.11 -8.99
CA THR A 3 14.96 -2.22 -9.02
C THR A 3 15.24 -3.05 -10.26
N ARG A 4 16.04 -4.12 -10.12
CA ARG A 4 16.27 -5.09 -11.20
C ARG A 4 14.93 -5.59 -11.72
N ASN A 5 14.79 -5.59 -13.04
CA ASN A 5 13.57 -6.00 -13.74
C ASN A 5 13.24 -7.45 -13.37
N PRO A 6 11.97 -7.82 -13.13
CA PRO A 6 11.57 -9.22 -12.94
C PRO A 6 12.12 -10.18 -14.01
N LEU A 7 12.29 -9.72 -15.25
CA LEU A 7 12.93 -10.49 -16.33
C LEU A 7 14.41 -10.79 -16.03
N GLU A 8 15.18 -9.80 -15.58
CA GLU A 8 16.59 -9.99 -15.18
C GLU A 8 16.70 -10.98 -14.00
N LYS A 9 15.68 -11.05 -13.13
CA LYS A 9 15.66 -12.02 -12.02
C LYS A 9 15.51 -13.45 -12.52
N ILE A 10 14.63 -13.66 -13.50
CA ILE A 10 14.48 -14.96 -14.15
C ILE A 10 15.79 -15.36 -14.85
N GLU A 11 16.42 -14.45 -15.58
CA GLU A 11 17.72 -14.72 -16.22
C GLU A 11 18.82 -15.09 -15.23
N VAL A 12 18.83 -14.47 -14.04
CA VAL A 12 19.79 -14.85 -12.98
C VAL A 12 19.51 -16.26 -12.46
N LEU A 13 18.24 -16.65 -12.29
CA LEU A 13 17.90 -18.02 -11.89
C LEU A 13 18.30 -19.03 -12.97
N ASP A 14 18.08 -18.73 -14.25
CA ASP A 14 18.55 -19.57 -15.37
C ASP A 14 20.08 -19.68 -15.40
N SER A 15 20.80 -18.60 -15.06
CA SER A 15 22.26 -18.65 -14.90
C SER A 15 22.68 -19.55 -13.74
N ILE A 16 21.97 -19.50 -12.61
CA ILE A 16 22.26 -20.38 -11.47
C ILE A 16 22.01 -21.85 -11.85
N GLU A 17 20.95 -22.14 -12.58
CA GLU A 17 20.66 -23.50 -13.07
C GLU A 17 21.80 -24.03 -13.96
N LYS A 18 22.30 -23.21 -14.89
CA LYS A 18 23.46 -23.58 -15.72
C LYS A 18 24.73 -23.84 -14.89
N ASP A 19 24.95 -23.06 -13.84
CA ASP A 19 26.08 -23.26 -12.93
C ASP A 19 25.93 -24.55 -12.10
N ILE A 20 24.69 -24.92 -11.72
CA ILE A 20 24.40 -26.20 -11.04
C ILE A 20 24.69 -27.37 -11.98
N ILE A 21 24.26 -27.29 -13.25
CA ILE A 21 24.56 -28.32 -14.26
C ILE A 21 26.07 -28.49 -14.41
N THR A 22 26.80 -27.39 -14.51
CA THR A 22 28.28 -27.40 -14.62
C THR A 22 28.93 -28.03 -13.39
N CYS A 23 28.45 -27.69 -12.19
CA CYS A 23 28.91 -28.26 -10.93
C CYS A 23 28.75 -29.79 -10.92
N LEU A 24 27.56 -30.29 -11.27
CA LEU A 24 27.28 -31.73 -11.36
C LEU A 24 28.13 -32.43 -12.43
N GLN A 25 28.35 -31.79 -13.57
CA GLN A 25 29.23 -32.31 -14.61
C GLN A 25 30.67 -32.47 -14.11
N SER A 26 31.23 -31.46 -13.44
CA SER A 26 32.57 -31.55 -12.86
C SER A 26 32.68 -32.68 -11.82
N ALA A 27 31.66 -32.86 -10.96
CA ALA A 27 31.60 -33.99 -10.03
C ALA A 27 31.54 -35.34 -10.75
N GLY A 28 30.71 -35.45 -11.80
CA GLY A 28 30.62 -36.65 -12.64
C GLY A 28 31.95 -37.01 -13.29
N GLN A 29 32.70 -36.02 -13.78
CA GLN A 29 34.03 -36.22 -14.36
C GLN A 29 35.05 -36.72 -13.32
N VAL A 30 35.00 -36.22 -12.07
CA VAL A 30 35.82 -36.75 -10.97
C VAL A 30 35.55 -38.24 -10.76
N LEU A 31 34.28 -38.61 -10.62
CA LEU A 31 33.89 -40.01 -10.38
C LEU A 31 34.26 -40.91 -11.57
N GLN A 32 34.06 -40.43 -12.79
CA GLN A 32 34.43 -41.17 -14.00
C GLN A 32 35.94 -41.38 -14.11
N GLU A 33 36.75 -40.38 -13.75
CA GLU A 33 38.21 -40.49 -13.77
C GLU A 33 38.74 -41.44 -12.68
N LEU A 34 38.12 -41.43 -11.49
CA LEU A 34 38.45 -42.34 -10.40
C LEU A 34 38.06 -43.79 -10.71
N GLY A 35 37.06 -44.01 -11.57
CA GLY A 35 36.63 -45.35 -12.00
C GLY A 35 37.53 -46.00 -13.05
N LYS A 36 38.59 -45.34 -13.52
CA LYS A 36 39.52 -45.89 -14.53
C LYS A 36 40.60 -46.75 -13.88
N ASP A 37 41.01 -47.82 -14.56
CA ASP A 37 42.13 -48.70 -14.13
C ASP A 37 43.46 -47.94 -13.94
N LYS A 38 43.66 -46.87 -14.72
CA LYS A 38 44.74 -45.90 -14.56
C LYS A 38 44.18 -44.49 -14.47
N SER A 39 43.84 -44.06 -13.25
CA SER A 39 43.34 -42.71 -12.98
C SER A 39 44.45 -41.65 -13.08
N SER A 40 44.13 -40.52 -13.70
CA SER A 40 44.99 -39.33 -13.71
C SER A 40 44.67 -38.44 -12.52
N LEU A 41 45.54 -38.47 -11.50
CA LEU A 41 45.39 -37.65 -10.29
C LEU A 41 45.26 -36.15 -10.61
N LYS A 42 46.04 -35.66 -11.58
CA LYS A 42 45.98 -34.27 -12.05
C LYS A 42 44.62 -33.91 -12.63
N SER A 43 43.97 -34.84 -13.33
CA SER A 43 42.63 -34.60 -13.89
C SER A 43 41.57 -34.58 -12.79
N VAL A 44 41.68 -35.48 -11.81
CA VAL A 44 40.83 -35.50 -10.61
C VAL A 44 40.93 -34.18 -9.84
N GLU A 45 42.14 -33.69 -9.58
CA GLU A 45 42.38 -32.42 -8.88
C GLU A 45 41.79 -31.22 -9.65
N ASN A 46 41.95 -31.20 -10.98
CA ASN A 46 41.38 -30.15 -11.81
C ASN A 46 39.84 -30.14 -11.75
N HIS A 47 39.20 -31.28 -11.94
CA HIS A 47 37.73 -31.38 -11.89
C HIS A 47 37.17 -31.11 -10.49
N THR A 48 37.89 -31.53 -9.45
CA THR A 48 37.54 -31.23 -8.05
C THR A 48 37.64 -29.72 -7.78
N SER A 49 38.70 -29.07 -8.24
CA SER A 49 38.86 -27.61 -8.11
C SER A 49 37.75 -26.86 -8.85
N GLN A 50 37.39 -27.31 -10.05
CA GLN A 50 36.28 -26.74 -10.82
C GLN A 50 34.92 -26.93 -10.12
N PHE A 51 34.68 -28.12 -9.57
CA PHE A 51 33.49 -28.42 -8.76
C PHE A 51 33.38 -27.45 -7.58
N LEU A 52 34.44 -27.32 -6.77
CA LEU A 52 34.45 -26.43 -5.60
C LEU A 52 34.20 -24.97 -5.99
N LYS A 53 34.83 -24.51 -7.08
CA LYS A 53 34.62 -23.14 -7.58
C LYS A 53 33.18 -22.91 -8.04
N SER A 54 32.62 -23.84 -8.81
CA SER A 54 31.24 -23.75 -9.29
C SER A 54 30.24 -23.81 -8.13
N LEU A 55 30.49 -24.68 -7.15
CA LEU A 55 29.65 -24.81 -5.96
C LEU A 55 29.62 -23.51 -5.14
N ASN A 56 30.78 -22.89 -4.91
CA ASN A 56 30.87 -21.63 -4.18
C ASN A 56 30.15 -20.49 -4.91
N GLN A 57 30.22 -20.46 -6.25
CA GLN A 57 29.48 -19.51 -7.06
C GLN A 57 27.96 -19.70 -6.95
N VAL A 58 27.48 -20.95 -7.03
CA VAL A 58 26.06 -21.29 -6.86
C VAL A 58 25.58 -20.86 -5.46
N GLU A 59 26.34 -21.19 -4.42
CA GLU A 59 26.02 -20.83 -3.03
C GLU A 59 25.90 -19.31 -2.85
N THR A 60 26.89 -18.56 -3.35
CA THR A 60 26.89 -17.09 -3.26
C THR A 60 25.68 -16.49 -3.96
N LYS A 61 25.42 -16.89 -5.21
CA LYS A 61 24.30 -16.38 -6.01
C LYS A 61 22.94 -16.74 -5.39
N LEU A 62 22.78 -17.96 -4.88
CA LEU A 62 21.55 -18.37 -4.19
C LEU A 62 21.34 -17.58 -2.90
N THR A 63 22.40 -17.36 -2.12
CA THR A 63 22.36 -16.55 -0.90
C THR A 63 21.91 -15.12 -1.21
N GLU A 64 22.44 -14.52 -2.27
CA GLU A 64 21.97 -13.21 -2.74
C GLU A 64 20.48 -13.20 -3.11
N GLN A 65 19.99 -14.24 -3.80
CA GLN A 65 18.56 -14.34 -4.13
C GLN A 65 17.68 -14.54 -2.89
N VAL A 66 18.12 -15.36 -1.93
CA VAL A 66 17.41 -15.56 -0.64
C VAL A 66 17.37 -14.25 0.14
N ASN A 67 18.50 -13.53 0.23
CA ASN A 67 18.56 -12.23 0.89
C ASN A 67 17.66 -11.20 0.20
N TYR A 68 17.65 -11.19 -1.14
CA TYR A 68 16.76 -10.33 -1.90
C TYR A 68 15.29 -10.67 -1.66
N LEU A 69 14.91 -11.95 -1.78
CA LEU A 69 13.54 -12.42 -1.49
C LEU A 69 13.14 -12.07 -0.07
N THR A 70 14.03 -12.23 0.91
CA THR A 70 13.82 -11.82 2.29
C THR A 70 13.59 -10.31 2.38
N GLN A 71 14.41 -9.48 1.73
CA GLN A 71 14.28 -8.03 1.73
C GLN A 71 12.97 -7.54 1.10
N VAL A 72 12.55 -8.13 -0.03
CA VAL A 72 11.29 -7.75 -0.69
C VAL A 72 10.06 -8.33 0.00
N SER A 73 10.20 -9.46 0.72
CA SER A 73 9.11 -10.10 1.46
C SER A 73 8.92 -9.53 2.87
N THR A 74 9.95 -8.91 3.46
CA THR A 74 9.91 -8.33 4.82
C THR A 74 9.70 -6.83 4.87
N GLY A 75 9.50 -6.17 3.71
CA GLY A 75 8.86 -4.86 3.65
C GLY A 75 9.76 -3.65 3.91
N GLN A 76 11.02 -3.65 3.45
CA GLN A 76 11.66 -2.36 3.18
C GLN A 76 10.80 -1.60 2.15
N PRO A 77 10.53 -0.29 2.33
CA PRO A 77 9.53 0.48 1.59
C PRO A 77 9.93 0.66 0.11
N HIS A 78 9.71 -0.39 -0.65
CA HIS A 78 9.23 -0.45 -2.03
C HIS A 78 8.73 0.89 -2.59
N GLU A 79 9.65 1.70 -3.09
CA GLU A 79 9.41 2.66 -4.17
C GLU A 79 9.04 1.96 -5.51
N GLY A 80 8.79 0.65 -5.53
CA GLY A 80 8.65 -0.12 -6.78
C GLY A 80 7.78 -1.38 -6.76
N SER A 81 6.93 -1.63 -5.76
CA SER A 81 5.99 -2.77 -5.80
C SER A 81 4.64 -2.44 -5.16
N GLY A 82 3.56 -2.97 -5.76
CA GLY A 82 2.17 -3.10 -5.30
C GLY A 82 1.59 -2.04 -4.35
N TYR A 83 2.15 -1.90 -3.15
CA TYR A 83 1.71 -0.97 -2.12
C TYR A 83 1.65 0.49 -2.58
N ALA A 84 2.61 0.97 -3.39
CA ALA A 84 2.53 2.33 -3.94
C ALA A 84 1.24 2.52 -4.76
N SER A 85 0.91 1.56 -5.61
CA SER A 85 -0.33 1.55 -6.41
C SER A 85 -1.57 1.39 -5.53
N ALA A 86 -1.52 0.51 -4.52
CA ALA A 86 -2.60 0.29 -3.57
C ALA A 86 -2.87 1.53 -2.70
N LYS A 87 -1.83 2.26 -2.31
CA LYS A 87 -1.95 3.51 -1.54
C LYS A 87 -2.49 4.65 -2.41
N VAL A 88 -2.05 4.75 -3.66
CA VAL A 88 -2.63 5.69 -4.63
C VAL A 88 -4.12 5.40 -4.83
N LEU A 89 -4.51 4.12 -4.97
CA LEU A 89 -5.90 3.72 -5.06
C LEU A 89 -6.69 4.06 -3.79
N GLN A 90 -6.16 3.74 -2.60
CA GLN A 90 -6.78 4.09 -1.32
C GLN A 90 -6.99 5.61 -1.20
N MET A 91 -5.98 6.40 -1.54
CA MET A 91 -6.04 7.86 -1.57
C MET A 91 -7.07 8.38 -2.58
N ALA A 92 -7.14 7.79 -3.77
CA ALA A 92 -8.15 8.13 -4.77
C ALA A 92 -9.56 7.84 -4.24
N TRP A 93 -9.74 6.72 -3.54
CA TRP A 93 -11.01 6.35 -2.91
C TRP A 93 -11.45 7.39 -1.87
N HIS A 94 -10.54 7.80 -0.97
CA HIS A 94 -10.81 8.85 0.01
C HIS A 94 -11.13 10.20 -0.66
N ARG A 95 -10.40 10.58 -1.72
CA ARG A 95 -10.66 11.80 -2.49
C ARG A 95 -12.03 11.78 -3.13
N ILE A 96 -12.42 10.67 -3.75
CA ILE A 96 -13.75 10.49 -4.37
C ILE A 96 -14.84 10.58 -3.31
N HIS A 97 -14.67 9.91 -2.18
CA HIS A 97 -15.64 9.95 -1.09
C HIS A 97 -15.84 11.38 -0.58
N HIS A 98 -14.75 12.12 -0.37
CA HIS A 98 -14.80 13.52 0.05
C HIS A 98 -15.53 14.40 -0.98
N VAL A 99 -15.21 14.27 -2.28
CA VAL A 99 -15.88 15.03 -3.35
C VAL A 99 -17.37 14.69 -3.40
N LYS A 100 -17.75 13.40 -3.29
CA LYS A 100 -19.15 12.97 -3.24
C LYS A 100 -19.91 13.61 -2.06
N SER A 101 -19.31 13.64 -0.87
CA SER A 101 -19.89 14.33 0.30
C SER A 101 -20.11 15.81 0.01
N ARG A 102 -19.07 16.49 -0.48
CA ARG A 102 -19.12 17.92 -0.82
C ARG A 102 -20.20 18.26 -1.85
N VAL A 103 -20.35 17.43 -2.89
CA VAL A 103 -21.38 17.61 -3.92
C VAL A 103 -22.78 17.44 -3.35
N ARG A 104 -22.99 16.42 -2.52
CA ARG A 104 -24.28 16.19 -1.85
C ARG A 104 -24.69 17.38 -0.97
N GLU A 105 -23.78 17.90 -0.17
CA GLU A 105 -24.05 19.07 0.68
C GLU A 105 -24.40 20.32 -0.14
N LEU A 106 -23.80 20.50 -1.32
CA LEU A 106 -24.13 21.59 -2.23
C LEU A 106 -25.52 21.41 -2.87
N GLU A 107 -25.88 20.18 -3.23
CA GLU A 107 -27.22 19.88 -3.76
C GLU A 107 -28.31 20.15 -2.73
N GLU A 108 -28.09 19.72 -1.48
CA GLU A 108 -28.98 20.01 -0.36
C GLU A 108 -29.10 21.53 -0.11
N SER A 109 -27.98 22.25 -0.19
CA SER A 109 -27.98 23.72 -0.04
C SER A 109 -28.74 24.41 -1.17
N LYS A 110 -28.50 24.02 -2.42
CA LYS A 110 -29.24 24.51 -3.60
C LYS A 110 -30.75 24.28 -3.42
N GLN A 111 -31.14 23.09 -3.00
CA GLN A 111 -32.55 22.75 -2.82
C GLN A 111 -33.22 23.61 -1.74
N LYS A 112 -32.52 23.88 -0.62
CA LYS A 112 -32.98 24.83 0.40
C LYS A 112 -33.15 26.25 -0.17
N TYR A 113 -32.20 26.74 -0.97
CA TYR A 113 -32.33 28.05 -1.62
C TYR A 113 -33.53 28.12 -2.56
N LEU A 114 -33.72 27.12 -3.42
CA LEU A 114 -34.88 27.07 -4.32
C LEU A 114 -36.20 26.99 -3.53
N GLN A 115 -36.26 26.18 -2.48
CA GLN A 115 -37.45 26.06 -1.64
C GLN A 115 -37.79 27.38 -0.91
N ASN A 116 -36.77 28.09 -0.42
CA ASN A 116 -36.94 29.40 0.19
C ASN A 116 -37.35 30.47 -0.82
N GLN A 117 -36.85 30.40 -2.07
CA GLN A 117 -37.23 31.31 -3.15
C GLN A 117 -38.71 31.15 -3.55
N VAL A 118 -39.22 29.92 -3.65
CA VAL A 118 -40.63 29.64 -3.96
C VAL A 118 -41.56 30.06 -2.80
N ARG A 119 -41.12 29.92 -1.54
CA ARG A 119 -41.87 30.42 -0.38
C ARG A 119 -41.92 31.95 -0.32
N GLY A 120 -40.85 32.64 -0.72
CA GLY A 120 -40.82 34.11 -0.80
C GLY A 120 -41.81 34.69 -1.83
N THR A 121 -42.14 33.93 -2.88
CA THR A 121 -43.10 34.36 -3.92
C THR A 121 -44.57 34.08 -3.56
N GLN A 122 -44.87 33.11 -2.69
CA GLN A 122 -46.24 32.82 -2.25
C GLN A 122 -46.76 33.80 -1.16
N MET A 123 -45.88 34.55 -0.48
CA MET A 123 -46.27 35.51 0.55
C MET A 123 -46.73 36.88 0.01
N GLN A 124 -46.74 37.10 -1.31
CA GLN A 124 -47.17 38.38 -1.90
C GLN A 124 -48.55 38.32 -2.60
N GLY A 125 -49.25 37.17 -2.53
CA GLY A 125 -50.53 36.95 -3.21
C GLY A 125 -51.78 36.81 -2.33
N ARG A 126 -51.68 36.89 -0.99
CA ARG A 126 -52.83 36.65 -0.10
C ARG A 126 -53.23 37.90 0.70
N GLN A 127 -53.81 38.83 -0.05
CA GLN A 127 -55.07 39.50 0.25
C GLN A 127 -55.14 40.43 1.48
N LEU A 128 -55.09 41.73 1.16
CA LEU A 128 -55.92 42.77 1.77
C LEU A 128 -57.38 42.28 1.92
N GLY A 129 -57.95 42.39 3.12
CA GLY A 129 -59.40 42.41 3.27
C GLY A 129 -59.96 41.90 4.59
N VAL A 130 -60.69 42.79 5.25
CA VAL A 130 -61.86 42.54 6.13
C VAL A 130 -61.60 42.38 7.63
N VAL A 131 -61.92 43.49 8.32
CA VAL A 131 -62.30 43.61 9.74
C VAL A 131 -63.61 42.85 9.98
N GLY A 132 -63.65 42.01 11.02
CA GLY A 132 -64.86 41.31 11.45
C GLY A 132 -64.68 40.68 12.84
N THR A 133 -65.67 40.89 13.70
CA THR A 133 -65.71 40.68 15.15
C THR A 133 -65.81 39.22 15.64
N GLN A 134 -65.52 39.07 16.95
CA GLN A 134 -66.11 38.15 17.95
C GLN A 134 -65.51 36.75 18.20
N ASN A 135 -65.25 36.55 19.52
CA ASN A 135 -65.58 35.41 20.39
C ASN A 135 -65.12 33.97 20.04
N GLY A 136 -64.52 33.30 21.03
CA GLY A 136 -64.57 31.83 21.11
C GLY A 136 -63.34 31.17 21.75
N VAL A 137 -63.57 30.51 22.88
CA VAL A 137 -62.63 29.74 23.71
C VAL A 137 -62.28 28.38 23.07
N ASN A 138 -61.01 27.94 23.17
CA ASN A 138 -60.55 26.56 23.53
C ASN A 138 -59.02 26.48 23.36
N VAL A 139 -58.18 26.29 24.40
CA VAL A 139 -57.97 25.11 25.28
C VAL A 139 -57.32 23.92 24.56
N THR A 140 -56.00 23.83 24.78
CA THR A 140 -55.12 22.64 24.95
C THR A 140 -54.89 21.68 23.79
N ASN A 141 -53.62 21.59 23.32
CA ASN A 141 -52.86 20.35 23.48
C ASN A 141 -51.34 20.56 23.38
N THR A 142 -50.63 19.97 24.33
CA THR A 142 -49.18 19.98 24.57
C THR A 142 -48.58 18.64 24.15
N GLY A 143 -47.36 18.61 23.60
CA GLY A 143 -46.52 17.41 23.74
C GLY A 143 -45.37 17.19 22.76
N ALA A 144 -44.15 17.33 23.29
CA ALA A 144 -42.91 16.57 23.03
C ALA A 144 -41.95 16.94 21.87
N PRO A 145 -40.68 17.31 22.19
CA PRO A 145 -39.52 17.15 21.33
C PRO A 145 -38.75 15.87 21.68
N THR A 146 -38.20 15.18 20.67
CA THR A 146 -37.19 14.12 20.89
C THR A 146 -35.92 14.51 20.15
N GLY A 147 -34.90 14.89 20.92
CA GLY A 147 -33.54 15.08 20.43
C GLY A 147 -32.85 13.73 20.24
N GLN A 148 -32.09 13.61 19.15
CA GLN A 148 -31.05 12.58 19.02
C GLN A 148 -29.68 13.26 18.95
N GLN A 149 -28.83 12.83 19.88
CA GLN A 149 -27.49 13.31 20.14
C GLN A 149 -26.48 12.80 19.11
N ALA A 150 -25.47 13.64 18.88
CA ALA A 150 -24.35 13.44 17.97
C ALA A 150 -23.38 12.35 18.46
N LEU A 151 -22.85 11.55 17.51
CA LEU A 151 -21.58 10.84 17.70
C LEU A 151 -20.44 11.72 17.19
N ASN A 152 -19.57 12.05 18.12
CA ASN A 152 -18.30 12.73 17.98
C ASN A 152 -17.19 11.69 17.70
N THR A 153 -16.40 11.87 16.64
CA THR A 153 -15.07 11.24 16.53
C THR A 153 -14.11 12.15 15.76
N THR A 154 -13.29 12.89 16.51
CA THR A 154 -12.05 13.54 16.05
C THR A 154 -10.88 12.55 16.18
N PRO A 155 -9.93 12.49 15.24
CA PRO A 155 -8.60 11.99 15.54
C PRO A 155 -7.63 13.14 15.83
N GLN A 156 -7.06 13.11 17.04
CA GLN A 156 -5.94 13.93 17.49
C GLN A 156 -4.68 13.67 16.66
N GLN A 157 -4.03 14.75 16.26
CA GLN A 157 -2.69 14.80 15.73
C GLN A 157 -1.73 14.94 16.91
N GLN A 158 -0.86 13.95 17.13
CA GLN A 158 0.19 14.04 18.15
C GLN A 158 1.55 14.10 17.46
N ASN A 159 2.12 15.30 17.55
CA ASN A 159 3.43 15.71 17.08
C ASN A 159 4.33 15.76 18.31
N HIS A 160 5.31 14.86 18.43
CA HIS A 160 6.36 14.97 19.46
C HIS A 160 7.74 14.82 18.83
N SER A 161 8.43 15.96 18.88
CA SER A 161 9.84 16.21 18.61
C SER A 161 10.75 15.44 19.56
N GLY A 162 11.90 15.00 19.06
CA GLY A 162 13.06 14.58 19.86
C GLY A 162 14.35 15.08 19.20
N PRO A 163 15.38 15.52 19.96
CA PRO A 163 16.38 16.47 19.49
C PRO A 163 17.63 15.81 18.88
N ASN A 164 18.27 16.59 18.01
CA ASN A 164 19.59 16.40 17.42
C ASN A 164 20.69 16.67 18.47
N SER A 165 21.75 15.85 18.55
CA SER A 165 23.14 16.25 18.91
C SER A 165 24.09 15.04 18.98
N THR A 166 24.88 14.90 17.92
CA THR A 166 26.32 14.64 17.88
C THR A 166 27.04 14.47 19.24
N GLN A 167 27.63 13.30 19.49
CA GLN A 167 28.85 13.17 20.29
C GLN A 167 29.83 12.21 19.63
N ALA A 168 31.08 12.68 19.63
CA ALA A 168 32.21 12.19 18.89
C ALA A 168 32.81 10.91 19.49
N LEU A 169 33.36 10.09 18.59
CA LEU A 169 34.31 9.02 18.88
C LEU A 169 35.71 9.60 19.25
N ASN A 170 36.37 8.85 20.14
CA ASN A 170 37.82 8.62 20.28
C ASN A 170 38.75 9.78 20.67
N GLN A 171 39.20 9.73 21.93
CA GLN A 171 40.58 9.34 22.23
C GLN A 171 40.57 8.08 23.09
#